data_AF-A0A5B0FSA8-F1
#
_entry.id   AF-A0A5B0FSA8-F1
#
_cell.length_a   1.000
_cell.length_b   1.000
_cell.length_c   1.000
_cell.angle_alpha   90.00
_cell.angle_beta   90.00
_cell.angle_gamma   90.00
#
_symmetry.space_group_name_H-M   'P 1'
#
loop_
_entity.id
_entity.type
_entity.pdbx_description
1 polymer ?
#
loop_
_entity_poly.entity_id
_entity_poly.type
_entity_poly.pdbx_seq_one_letter_code
_entity_poly.pdbx_strand_id
1 'polypeptide(L)'
;MSTTFLTSCEGLIDEVFPKKNNPEGTGGDKPQLDQTLAFFGDSLTIGAGANVPYGTMVGTGLPGRRIVSDGIGGQIARSIAIRQGGETVKLSVEGGKLDGVNPVRIKKLSNEFLSTPINYNTYSRTGTVAGVKCTVTREANEETGEIYTIKADTESTADIADDSEFVLEEPAKLRTATQVLWYGRNNIGRPNAKEDILAALDNSIDYLSEPKRFLVLGVLTAIPENKGTDRYNEVRDINNSLSARYGDAFVSMEPPTEEEMEAISYTPSAEDISDIEKGNFPRGMRPGNADEIHINDKGYEIVANRVIAKLKELKY
;
A
#
# COMPACT_ATOMS: atom_id res chain seq x y z
N MET A 1 -23.86 78.40 -20.61
CA MET A 1 -22.94 77.25 -20.60
C MET A 1 -23.68 76.11 -19.91
N SER A 2 -24.15 75.15 -20.71
CA SER A 2 -25.01 74.05 -20.28
C SER A 2 -24.33 72.78 -20.79
N THR A 3 -24.00 71.85 -19.89
CA THR A 3 -23.41 70.56 -20.26
C THR A 3 -24.44 69.47 -19.95
N THR A 4 -25.00 68.93 -21.01
CA THR A 4 -25.99 67.84 -21.03
C THR A 4 -25.26 66.50 -20.93
N PHE A 5 -25.62 65.65 -19.97
CA PHE A 5 -25.25 64.23 -19.98
C PHE A 5 -26.30 63.44 -20.78
N LEU A 6 -25.83 62.69 -21.78
CA LEU A 6 -26.63 61.77 -22.59
C LEU A 6 -26.78 60.43 -21.87
N THR A 7 -28.03 60.04 -21.69
CA THR A 7 -28.52 58.72 -21.26
C THR A 7 -28.31 57.72 -22.40
N SER A 8 -27.61 56.61 -22.16
CA SER A 8 -27.50 55.51 -23.14
C SER A 8 -28.28 54.28 -22.68
N CYS A 9 -29.28 53.96 -23.48
CA CYS A 9 -30.13 52.76 -23.59
C CYS A 9 -29.76 51.54 -22.73
N GLU A 10 -30.57 51.29 -21.72
CA GLU A 10 -30.86 49.96 -21.20
C GLU A 10 -31.72 49.16 -22.20
N GLY A 11 -31.49 47.85 -22.26
CA GLY A 11 -32.50 46.87 -22.67
C GLY A 11 -32.45 46.41 -24.12
N LEU A 12 -31.57 45.45 -24.44
CA LEU A 12 -31.78 44.50 -25.55
C LEU A 12 -30.86 43.27 -25.61
N ILE A 13 -30.34 42.77 -24.47
CA ILE A 13 -29.56 41.50 -24.46
C ILE A 13 -30.01 40.52 -23.34
N ASP A 14 -30.91 40.91 -22.44
CA ASP A 14 -31.31 40.11 -21.27
C ASP A 14 -32.31 38.96 -21.56
N GLU A 15 -32.62 38.63 -22.82
CA GLU A 15 -33.61 37.59 -23.18
C GLU A 15 -33.03 36.24 -23.65
N VAL A 16 -31.71 36.01 -23.65
CA VAL A 16 -31.15 34.73 -24.17
C VAL A 16 -30.53 33.81 -23.09
N PHE A 17 -30.43 34.24 -21.83
CA PHE A 17 -29.90 33.37 -20.77
C PHE A 17 -30.76 33.42 -19.50
N PRO A 18 -31.32 32.30 -19.02
CA PRO A 18 -32.09 32.29 -17.78
C PRO A 18 -31.19 32.59 -16.58
N LYS A 19 -31.55 33.63 -15.82
CA LYS A 19 -30.95 33.96 -14.52
C LYS A 19 -31.24 32.83 -13.52
N LYS A 20 -30.20 32.13 -13.07
CA LYS A 20 -30.26 31.28 -11.88
C LYS A 20 -29.95 32.15 -10.67
N ASN A 21 -31.00 32.46 -9.90
CA ASN A 21 -30.86 33.03 -8.57
C ASN A 21 -30.27 31.97 -7.63
N ASN A 22 -29.16 32.27 -6.97
CA ASN A 22 -29.01 31.93 -5.56
C ASN A 22 -28.05 32.92 -4.87
N PRO A 23 -28.42 33.47 -3.70
CA PRO A 23 -27.62 34.42 -2.95
C PRO A 23 -26.58 33.70 -2.07
N GLU A 24 -25.43 34.35 -1.88
CA GLU A 24 -24.45 34.16 -0.79
C GLU A 24 -23.98 32.72 -0.47
N GLY A 25 -22.84 32.35 -1.06
CA GLY A 25 -22.00 31.25 -0.61
C GLY A 25 -20.53 31.65 -0.69
N THR A 26 -19.92 31.99 0.44
CA THR A 26 -18.48 32.24 0.56
C THR A 26 -17.71 30.93 0.46
N GLY A 27 -16.84 30.78 -0.54
CA GLY A 27 -15.83 29.73 -0.61
C GLY A 27 -15.79 29.08 -1.99
N GLY A 28 -14.81 29.44 -2.81
CA GLY A 28 -14.48 28.64 -3.97
C GLY A 28 -14.10 27.24 -3.52
N ASP A 29 -14.79 26.22 -4.02
CA ASP A 29 -14.46 24.81 -3.79
C ASP A 29 -13.03 24.56 -4.24
N LYS A 30 -12.10 24.56 -3.27
CA LYS A 30 -10.82 23.89 -3.47
C LYS A 30 -11.14 22.42 -3.68
N PRO A 31 -10.54 21.73 -4.66
CA PRO A 31 -10.71 20.29 -4.81
C PRO A 31 -10.48 19.62 -3.47
N GLN A 32 -11.46 18.86 -2.98
CA GLN A 32 -11.32 18.16 -1.71
C GLN A 32 -10.17 17.14 -1.87
N LEU A 33 -9.14 17.29 -1.04
CA LEU A 33 -8.02 16.35 -1.01
C LEU A 33 -8.54 14.94 -0.76
N ASP A 34 -8.03 13.96 -1.50
CA ASP A 34 -8.38 12.56 -1.30
C ASP A 34 -8.10 12.15 0.16
N GLN A 35 -9.13 11.65 0.83
CA GLN A 35 -9.09 11.25 2.25
C GLN A 35 -8.86 9.75 2.45
N THR A 36 -8.55 9.02 1.38
CA THR A 36 -8.28 7.58 1.44
C THR A 36 -6.90 7.32 2.06
N LEU A 37 -6.85 6.36 2.98
CA LEU A 37 -5.64 5.73 3.46
C LEU A 37 -5.50 4.36 2.79
N ALA A 38 -4.47 4.19 1.97
CA ALA A 38 -4.19 2.95 1.27
C ALA A 38 -2.96 2.26 1.84
N PHE A 39 -3.12 1.04 2.32
CA PHE A 39 -2.07 0.25 2.96
C PHE A 39 -1.56 -0.82 2.00
N PHE A 40 -0.26 -0.84 1.75
CA PHE A 40 0.38 -1.82 0.87
C PHE A 40 1.50 -2.55 1.60
N GLY A 41 1.50 -3.87 1.50
CA GLY A 41 2.53 -4.71 2.10
C GLY A 41 2.21 -6.19 2.07
N ASP A 42 2.68 -6.90 3.09
CA ASP A 42 2.51 -8.35 3.26
C ASP A 42 1.53 -8.69 4.41
N SER A 43 1.76 -9.79 5.12
CA SER A 43 0.95 -10.22 6.27
C SER A 43 1.00 -9.26 7.46
N LEU A 44 2.08 -8.49 7.64
CA LEU A 44 2.13 -7.43 8.65
C LEU A 44 1.14 -6.30 8.32
N THR A 45 0.98 -5.99 7.02
CA THR A 45 -0.01 -4.99 6.58
C THR A 45 -1.44 -5.47 6.73
N ILE A 46 -1.69 -6.77 6.51
CA ILE A 46 -3.01 -7.38 6.75
C ILE A 46 -3.38 -7.28 8.24
N GLY A 47 -2.39 -7.40 9.14
CA GLY A 47 -2.62 -7.56 10.57
C GLY A 47 -2.75 -9.01 11.00
N ALA A 48 -2.03 -9.95 10.35
CA ALA A 48 -2.27 -11.40 10.48
C ALA A 48 -2.14 -11.98 11.90
N GLY A 49 -1.42 -11.30 12.80
CA GLY A 49 -1.30 -11.69 14.22
C GLY A 49 -2.34 -11.07 15.16
N ALA A 50 -3.19 -10.17 14.64
CA ALA A 50 -4.22 -9.44 15.39
C ALA A 50 -5.63 -9.93 15.04
N ASN A 51 -6.59 -9.61 15.91
CA ASN A 51 -8.01 -9.84 15.68
C ASN A 51 -8.64 -8.73 14.83
N VAL A 52 -8.02 -7.55 14.82
CA VAL A 52 -8.47 -6.39 14.04
C VAL A 52 -7.46 -6.11 12.91
N PRO A 53 -7.91 -5.89 11.66
CA PRO A 53 -6.99 -5.53 10.58
C PRO A 53 -6.21 -4.26 10.91
N TYR A 54 -4.91 -4.25 10.62
CA TYR A 54 -4.01 -3.16 11.00
C TYR A 54 -4.50 -1.78 10.52
N GLY A 55 -4.93 -1.66 9.25
CA GLY A 55 -5.48 -0.41 8.72
C GLY A 55 -6.73 0.08 9.44
N THR A 56 -7.53 -0.83 10.02
CA THR A 56 -8.70 -0.47 10.83
C THR A 56 -8.28 0.17 12.15
N MET A 57 -7.22 -0.35 12.80
CA MET A 57 -6.67 0.26 14.02
C MET A 57 -6.19 1.69 13.75
N VAL A 58 -5.47 1.93 12.65
CA VAL A 58 -5.07 3.29 12.23
C VAL A 58 -6.29 4.18 11.99
N GLY A 59 -7.33 3.65 11.35
CA GLY A 59 -8.58 4.36 11.07
C GLY A 59 -9.31 4.86 12.33
N THR A 60 -9.14 4.20 13.48
CA THR A 60 -9.76 4.66 14.75
C THR A 60 -9.27 6.06 15.17
N GLY A 61 -8.00 6.39 14.90
CA GLY A 61 -7.43 7.69 15.21
C GLY A 61 -7.69 8.79 14.18
N LEU A 62 -8.34 8.43 13.06
CA LEU A 62 -8.59 9.27 11.88
C LEU A 62 -10.02 9.04 11.35
N PRO A 63 -11.06 9.37 12.15
CA PRO A 63 -12.43 9.08 11.81
C PRO A 63 -12.85 9.76 10.50
N GLY A 64 -13.62 9.04 9.68
CA GLY A 64 -14.14 9.54 8.39
C GLY A 64 -13.21 9.30 7.20
N ARG A 65 -11.99 8.79 7.40
CA ARG A 65 -11.10 8.39 6.30
C ARG A 65 -11.46 7.00 5.78
N ARG A 66 -11.49 6.84 4.45
CA ARG A 66 -11.68 5.54 3.81
C ARG A 66 -10.40 4.73 3.97
N ILE A 67 -10.51 3.50 4.47
CA ILE A 67 -9.38 2.57 4.58
C ILE A 67 -9.43 1.58 3.41
N VAL A 68 -8.31 1.42 2.71
CA VAL A 68 -8.09 0.37 1.71
C VAL A 68 -6.82 -0.38 2.10
N SER A 69 -6.87 -1.70 2.14
CA SER A 69 -5.71 -2.53 2.48
C SER A 69 -5.47 -3.55 1.37
N ASP A 70 -4.28 -3.51 0.79
CA ASP A 70 -3.81 -4.48 -0.20
C ASP A 70 -2.56 -5.19 0.32
N GLY A 71 -2.78 -6.20 1.15
CA GLY A 71 -1.75 -7.08 1.66
C GLY A 71 -1.90 -8.50 1.12
N ILE A 72 -0.78 -9.14 0.78
CA ILE A 72 -0.71 -10.59 0.51
C ILE A 72 0.46 -11.16 1.32
N GLY A 73 0.16 -12.11 2.21
CA GLY A 73 1.13 -12.69 3.13
C GLY A 73 2.33 -13.33 2.41
N GLY A 74 3.52 -13.22 3.00
CA GLY A 74 4.74 -13.86 2.49
C GLY A 74 5.35 -13.21 1.24
N GLN A 75 4.82 -12.08 0.76
CA GLN A 75 5.34 -11.41 -0.42
C GLN A 75 6.59 -10.56 -0.14
N ILE A 76 7.50 -10.55 -1.10
CA ILE A 76 8.67 -9.67 -1.13
C ILE A 76 8.31 -8.28 -1.67
N ALA A 77 9.17 -7.30 -1.39
CA ALA A 77 9.00 -5.89 -1.74
C ALA A 77 8.60 -5.65 -3.21
N ARG A 78 9.26 -6.35 -4.16
CA ARG A 78 8.97 -6.19 -5.59
C ARG A 78 7.55 -6.60 -6.00
N SER A 79 7.04 -7.73 -5.48
CA SER A 79 5.66 -8.15 -5.74
C SER A 79 4.65 -7.15 -5.19
N ILE A 80 4.97 -6.53 -4.04
CA ILE A 80 4.13 -5.50 -3.44
C ILE A 80 4.17 -4.21 -4.28
N ALA A 81 5.34 -3.76 -4.75
CA ALA A 81 5.45 -2.59 -5.62
C ALA A 81 4.67 -2.74 -6.93
N ILE A 82 4.65 -3.96 -7.51
CA ILE A 82 3.81 -4.24 -8.67
C ILE A 82 2.34 -4.09 -8.31
N ARG A 83 1.87 -4.72 -7.22
CA ARG A 83 0.48 -4.58 -6.77
C ARG A 83 0.09 -3.15 -6.44
N GLN A 84 1.03 -2.33 -5.97
CA GLN A 84 0.81 -0.91 -5.69
C GLN A 84 0.86 -0.03 -6.96
N GLY A 85 1.37 -0.55 -8.07
CA GLY A 85 1.48 0.16 -9.36
C GLY A 85 2.84 0.83 -9.61
N GLY A 86 3.74 0.83 -8.63
CA GLY A 86 5.12 1.32 -8.75
C GLY A 86 5.95 0.60 -9.80
N GLU A 87 5.69 -0.69 -10.02
CA GLU A 87 6.34 -1.49 -11.05
C GLU A 87 5.32 -2.09 -12.02
N THR A 88 5.57 -1.95 -13.33
CA THR A 88 4.75 -2.60 -14.35
C THR A 88 5.12 -4.08 -14.48
N VAL A 89 4.14 -4.97 -14.39
CA VAL A 89 4.34 -6.38 -14.71
C VAL A 89 4.26 -6.60 -16.22
N LYS A 90 5.19 -7.42 -16.74
CA LYS A 90 5.20 -7.85 -18.14
C LYS A 90 4.78 -9.30 -18.22
N LEU A 91 3.98 -9.62 -19.23
CA LEU A 91 3.45 -10.96 -19.43
C LEU A 91 3.57 -11.43 -20.88
N SER A 92 3.62 -12.74 -21.04
CA SER A 92 3.40 -13.43 -22.31
C SER A 92 2.35 -14.51 -22.13
N VAL A 93 1.45 -14.66 -23.10
CA VAL A 93 0.38 -15.65 -23.07
C VAL A 93 0.64 -16.81 -24.02
N GLU A 94 0.05 -17.96 -23.74
CA GLU A 94 0.01 -19.07 -24.69
C GLU A 94 -0.71 -18.67 -25.98
N GLY A 95 -0.20 -19.10 -27.13
CA GLY A 95 -0.75 -18.73 -28.44
C GLY A 95 -0.55 -17.25 -28.85
N GLY A 96 -0.05 -16.39 -27.96
CA GLY A 96 0.26 -14.99 -28.27
C GLY A 96 -0.97 -14.09 -28.53
N LYS A 97 -2.16 -14.48 -28.05
CA LYS A 97 -3.40 -13.73 -28.20
C LYS A 97 -4.42 -14.07 -27.13
N LEU A 98 -5.45 -13.22 -26.99
CA LEU A 98 -6.64 -13.52 -26.19
C LEU A 98 -7.58 -14.49 -26.95
N ASP A 99 -8.45 -15.18 -26.22
CA ASP A 99 -9.41 -16.17 -26.76
C ASP A 99 -10.86 -15.82 -26.41
N GLY A 100 -11.34 -14.70 -26.95
CA GLY A 100 -12.70 -14.20 -26.68
C GLY A 100 -12.86 -13.80 -25.22
N VAL A 101 -13.66 -14.56 -24.47
CA VAL A 101 -13.84 -14.41 -23.00
C VAL A 101 -13.32 -15.63 -22.23
N ASN A 102 -12.58 -16.51 -22.88
CA ASN A 102 -11.97 -17.67 -22.25
C ASN A 102 -10.65 -17.26 -21.58
N PRO A 103 -10.30 -17.84 -20.41
CA PRO A 103 -8.97 -17.67 -19.83
C PRO A 103 -7.88 -18.27 -20.72
N VAL A 104 -6.82 -17.51 -20.95
CA VAL A 104 -5.59 -17.96 -21.62
C VAL A 104 -4.49 -18.06 -20.57
N ARG A 105 -3.70 -19.13 -20.61
CA ARG A 105 -2.58 -19.30 -19.67
C ARG A 105 -1.47 -18.27 -19.94
N ILE A 106 -0.93 -17.71 -18.86
CA ILE A 106 0.26 -16.86 -18.92
C ILE A 106 1.48 -17.78 -18.85
N LYS A 107 2.28 -17.81 -19.93
CA LYS A 107 3.49 -18.66 -20.03
C LYS A 107 4.73 -18.00 -19.42
N LYS A 108 4.72 -16.68 -19.24
CA LYS A 108 5.83 -15.90 -18.66
C LYS A 108 5.30 -14.67 -17.93
N LEU A 109 5.84 -14.40 -16.75
CA LEU A 109 5.66 -13.16 -15.99
C LEU A 109 7.03 -12.60 -15.62
N SER A 110 7.19 -11.27 -15.65
CA SER A 110 8.40 -10.62 -15.12
C SER A 110 8.53 -10.71 -13.59
N ASN A 111 7.40 -10.98 -12.91
CA ASN A 111 7.27 -11.26 -11.49
C ASN A 111 5.90 -11.92 -11.22
N GLU A 112 5.87 -12.93 -10.37
CA GLU A 112 4.65 -13.61 -9.92
C GLU A 112 3.97 -12.81 -8.79
N PHE A 113 3.47 -11.62 -9.13
CA PHE A 113 3.05 -10.59 -8.17
C PHE A 113 1.82 -10.95 -7.30
N LEU A 114 1.14 -12.06 -7.60
CA LEU A 114 0.04 -12.61 -6.81
C LEU A 114 0.42 -13.90 -6.06
N SER A 115 1.67 -14.37 -6.20
CA SER A 115 2.16 -15.58 -5.56
C SER A 115 2.30 -15.36 -4.06
N THR A 116 2.06 -16.43 -3.31
CA THR A 116 2.31 -16.49 -1.88
C THR A 116 2.61 -17.92 -1.46
N PRO A 117 3.60 -18.14 -0.58
CA PRO A 117 3.88 -19.47 -0.04
C PRO A 117 2.91 -19.88 1.08
N ILE A 118 2.01 -19.00 1.52
CA ILE A 118 1.23 -19.19 2.75
C ILE A 118 -0.09 -19.92 2.49
N ASN A 119 -0.62 -19.87 1.26
CA ASN A 119 -1.90 -20.50 0.92
C ASN A 119 -2.09 -20.76 -0.57
N TYR A 120 -3.13 -21.53 -0.86
CA TYR A 120 -3.60 -21.86 -2.21
C TYR A 120 -4.80 -21.02 -2.66
N ASN A 121 -5.06 -19.88 -2.01
CA ASN A 121 -6.20 -19.04 -2.38
C ASN A 121 -6.04 -18.50 -3.81
N THR A 122 -7.17 -18.33 -4.49
CA THR A 122 -7.20 -17.64 -5.78
C THR A 122 -7.06 -16.13 -5.55
N TYR A 123 -6.13 -15.51 -6.27
CA TYR A 123 -5.95 -14.06 -6.28
C TYR A 123 -6.13 -13.55 -7.70
N SER A 124 -6.84 -12.43 -7.86
CA SER A 124 -7.04 -11.81 -9.17
C SER A 124 -6.80 -10.31 -9.12
N ARG A 125 -6.41 -9.74 -10.26
CA ARG A 125 -6.33 -8.30 -10.48
C ARG A 125 -6.81 -7.93 -11.88
N THR A 126 -7.56 -6.84 -11.95
CA THR A 126 -7.96 -6.23 -13.22
C THR A 126 -6.90 -5.25 -13.70
N GLY A 127 -6.79 -5.13 -15.02
CA GLY A 127 -5.86 -4.23 -15.67
C GLY A 127 -6.07 -4.21 -17.18
N THR A 128 -5.12 -3.63 -17.90
CA THR A 128 -5.16 -3.52 -19.35
C THR A 128 -3.87 -4.07 -19.95
N VAL A 129 -3.99 -4.89 -21.00
CA VAL A 129 -2.87 -5.31 -21.86
C VAL A 129 -3.26 -5.08 -23.32
N ALA A 130 -2.36 -4.52 -24.13
CA ALA A 130 -2.63 -4.21 -25.54
C ALA A 130 -3.95 -3.42 -25.77
N GLY A 131 -4.32 -2.55 -24.82
CA GLY A 131 -5.56 -1.76 -24.87
C GLY A 131 -6.84 -2.53 -24.51
N VAL A 132 -6.75 -3.82 -24.17
CA VAL A 132 -7.89 -4.65 -23.76
C VAL A 132 -7.94 -4.77 -22.24
N LYS A 133 -9.12 -4.51 -21.67
CA LYS A 133 -9.37 -4.73 -20.25
C LYS A 133 -9.45 -6.22 -19.95
N CYS A 134 -8.62 -6.67 -19.02
CA CYS A 134 -8.50 -8.08 -18.67
C CYS A 134 -8.37 -8.27 -17.16
N THR A 135 -8.67 -9.48 -16.72
CA THR A 135 -8.41 -9.97 -15.36
C THR A 135 -7.30 -11.02 -15.41
N VAL A 136 -6.19 -10.76 -14.70
CA VAL A 136 -5.17 -11.77 -14.40
C VAL A 136 -5.57 -12.51 -13.13
N THR A 137 -5.52 -13.83 -13.15
CA THR A 137 -5.87 -14.70 -12.02
C THR A 137 -4.75 -15.68 -11.76
N ARG A 138 -4.31 -15.76 -10.50
CA ARG A 138 -3.46 -16.81 -9.95
C ARG A 138 -4.35 -17.81 -9.24
N GLU A 139 -4.26 -19.06 -9.66
CA GLU A 139 -4.78 -20.22 -8.94
C GLU A 139 -3.60 -21.06 -8.48
N ALA A 140 -3.73 -21.75 -7.35
CA ALA A 140 -2.73 -22.73 -6.95
C ALA A 140 -3.36 -23.90 -6.23
N ASN A 141 -2.65 -25.01 -6.26
CA ASN A 141 -2.93 -26.17 -5.43
C ASN A 141 -1.62 -26.92 -5.17
N GLU A 142 -1.67 -27.85 -4.22
CA GLU A 142 -0.50 -28.61 -3.78
C GLU A 142 0.09 -29.50 -4.89
N GLU A 143 -0.75 -30.05 -5.77
CA GLU A 143 -0.34 -31.04 -6.77
C GLU A 143 0.28 -30.42 -8.03
N THR A 144 -0.27 -29.30 -8.50
CA THR A 144 0.08 -28.68 -9.79
C THR A 144 0.86 -27.37 -9.65
N GLY A 145 1.07 -26.88 -8.43
CA GLY A 145 1.69 -25.59 -8.17
C GLY A 145 0.82 -24.41 -8.60
N GLU A 146 1.44 -23.26 -8.87
CA GLU A 146 0.75 -22.04 -9.29
C GLU A 146 0.51 -21.99 -10.79
N ILE A 147 -0.68 -21.54 -11.18
CA ILE A 147 -1.08 -21.28 -12.56
C ILE A 147 -1.60 -19.87 -12.65
N TYR A 148 -1.11 -19.13 -13.64
CA TYR A 148 -1.59 -17.81 -13.99
C TYR A 148 -2.38 -17.86 -15.30
N THR A 149 -3.55 -17.23 -15.30
CA THR A 149 -4.36 -17.02 -16.50
C THR A 149 -4.69 -15.54 -16.66
N ILE A 150 -4.97 -15.12 -17.89
CA ILE A 150 -5.53 -13.83 -18.22
C ILE A 150 -6.80 -14.03 -19.04
N LYS A 151 -7.84 -13.28 -18.70
CA LYS A 151 -9.13 -13.33 -19.38
C LYS A 151 -9.56 -11.92 -19.75
N ALA A 152 -10.02 -11.72 -20.98
CA ALA A 152 -10.63 -10.45 -21.37
C ALA A 152 -11.99 -10.28 -20.68
N ASP A 153 -12.27 -9.06 -20.19
CA ASP A 153 -13.54 -8.76 -19.53
C ASP A 153 -14.70 -8.69 -20.53
N THR A 154 -14.40 -8.36 -21.78
CA THR A 154 -15.30 -8.39 -22.94
C THR A 154 -14.66 -9.19 -24.07
N GLU A 155 -15.46 -9.77 -24.95
CA GLU A 155 -14.98 -10.61 -26.06
C GLU A 155 -13.86 -9.92 -26.85
N SER A 156 -12.68 -10.55 -26.86
CA SER A 156 -11.50 -10.04 -27.56
C SER A 156 -10.58 -11.18 -27.97
N THR A 157 -10.08 -11.11 -29.21
CA THR A 157 -9.04 -12.02 -29.73
C THR A 157 -7.77 -11.26 -30.06
N ALA A 158 -7.52 -10.14 -29.36
CA ALA A 158 -6.37 -9.29 -29.64
C ALA A 158 -5.04 -10.04 -29.48
N ASP A 159 -4.10 -9.74 -30.37
CA ASP A 159 -2.72 -10.24 -30.27
C ASP A 159 -2.02 -9.62 -29.07
N ILE A 160 -1.31 -10.45 -28.31
CA ILE A 160 -0.53 -10.08 -27.14
C ILE A 160 0.93 -10.46 -27.45
N ALA A 161 1.73 -9.46 -27.81
CA ALA A 161 3.16 -9.63 -28.03
C ALA A 161 3.85 -10.17 -26.76
N ASP A 162 4.94 -10.91 -26.93
CA ASP A 162 5.72 -11.38 -25.78
C ASP A 162 6.25 -10.19 -24.94
N ASP A 163 6.28 -10.37 -23.62
CA ASP A 163 6.66 -9.33 -22.64
C ASP A 163 5.82 -8.04 -22.72
N SER A 164 4.55 -8.15 -23.12
CA SER A 164 3.58 -7.05 -23.11
C SER A 164 3.35 -6.54 -21.68
N GLU A 165 3.25 -5.23 -21.53
CA GLU A 165 2.93 -4.58 -20.25
C GLU A 165 1.46 -4.79 -19.87
N PHE A 166 1.23 -5.18 -18.61
CA PHE A 166 -0.09 -5.23 -18.01
C PHE A 166 -0.20 -4.12 -16.95
N VAL A 167 -1.04 -3.12 -17.25
CA VAL A 167 -1.23 -1.96 -16.39
C VAL A 167 -2.41 -2.21 -15.46
N LEU A 168 -2.14 -2.30 -14.15
CA LEU A 168 -3.15 -2.58 -13.14
C LEU A 168 -4.15 -1.42 -12.99
N GLU A 169 -5.43 -1.74 -12.84
CA GLU A 169 -6.51 -0.75 -12.75
C GLU A 169 -6.67 -0.17 -11.34
N GLU A 170 -6.74 -1.03 -10.33
CA GLU A 170 -7.01 -0.61 -8.95
C GLU A 170 -5.97 0.36 -8.37
N PRO A 171 -4.66 0.15 -8.56
CA PRO A 171 -3.67 1.05 -7.99
C PRO A 171 -3.67 2.43 -8.66
N ALA A 172 -4.11 2.52 -9.92
CA ALA A 172 -4.27 3.79 -10.62
C ALA A 172 -5.32 4.69 -9.94
N LYS A 173 -6.32 4.10 -9.26
CA LYS A 173 -7.36 4.81 -8.49
C LYS A 173 -6.85 5.31 -7.13
N LEU A 174 -5.69 4.83 -6.68
CA LEU A 174 -5.11 5.12 -5.36
C LEU A 174 -3.88 6.03 -5.44
N ARG A 175 -3.56 6.57 -6.61
CA ARG A 175 -2.40 7.46 -6.83
C ARG A 175 -2.48 8.77 -6.03
N THR A 176 -3.70 9.25 -5.77
CA THR A 176 -3.94 10.46 -4.96
C THR A 176 -4.10 10.18 -3.48
N ALA A 177 -4.26 8.90 -3.08
CA ALA A 177 -4.47 8.53 -1.69
C ALA A 177 -3.22 8.79 -0.85
N THR A 178 -3.39 8.90 0.47
CA THR A 178 -2.25 8.81 1.39
C THR A 178 -1.88 7.33 1.53
N GLN A 179 -0.65 6.97 1.20
CA GLN A 179 -0.23 5.57 1.20
C GLN A 179 0.64 5.21 2.40
N VAL A 180 0.35 4.08 3.05
CA VAL A 180 1.16 3.51 4.13
C VAL A 180 1.83 2.25 3.59
N LEU A 181 3.15 2.30 3.43
CA LEU A 181 3.95 1.29 2.76
C LEU A 181 4.77 0.50 3.79
N TRP A 182 4.49 -0.80 3.94
CA TRP A 182 5.20 -1.66 4.89
C TRP A 182 5.80 -2.87 4.18
N TYR A 183 7.03 -2.70 3.71
CA TYR A 183 7.71 -3.63 2.80
C TYR A 183 8.90 -4.30 3.51
N GLY A 184 9.31 -5.48 3.03
CA GLY A 184 10.67 -5.98 3.25
C GLY A 184 10.83 -7.14 4.23
N ARG A 185 9.85 -7.49 5.06
CA ARG A 185 10.03 -8.58 6.04
C ARG A 185 10.38 -9.92 5.39
N ASN A 186 9.78 -10.24 4.23
CA ASN A 186 10.08 -11.46 3.48
C ASN A 186 11.32 -11.37 2.58
N ASN A 187 11.99 -10.20 2.55
CA ASN A 187 13.25 -10.01 1.85
C ASN A 187 14.46 -10.36 2.72
N ILE A 188 14.36 -10.26 4.04
CA ILE A 188 15.51 -10.45 4.95
C ILE A 188 16.16 -11.82 4.76
N GLY A 189 17.49 -11.83 4.70
CA GLY A 189 18.30 -13.01 4.42
C GLY A 189 18.37 -13.40 2.93
N ARG A 190 17.70 -12.66 2.04
CA ARG A 190 17.88 -12.81 0.58
C ARG A 190 19.04 -11.95 0.10
N PRO A 191 19.74 -12.34 -0.97
CA PRO A 191 20.70 -11.47 -1.63
C PRO A 191 20.06 -10.14 -2.02
N ASN A 192 20.78 -9.02 -1.83
CA ASN A 192 20.36 -7.67 -2.18
C ASN A 192 19.04 -7.19 -1.53
N ALA A 193 18.67 -7.75 -0.36
CA ALA A 193 17.42 -7.44 0.31
C ALA A 193 17.20 -5.93 0.49
N LYS A 194 18.23 -5.20 0.91
CA LYS A 194 18.19 -3.75 1.11
C LYS A 194 17.92 -3.00 -0.19
N GLU A 195 18.67 -3.30 -1.24
CA GLU A 195 18.57 -2.65 -2.53
C GLU A 195 17.20 -2.89 -3.16
N ASP A 196 16.70 -4.12 -3.08
CA ASP A 196 15.37 -4.50 -3.58
C ASP A 196 14.24 -3.76 -2.84
N ILE A 197 14.33 -3.63 -1.51
CA ILE A 197 13.34 -2.90 -0.71
C ILE A 197 13.33 -1.42 -1.09
N LEU A 198 14.51 -0.78 -1.15
CA LEU A 198 14.63 0.64 -1.46
C LEU A 198 14.12 0.94 -2.87
N ALA A 199 14.51 0.14 -3.87
CA ALA A 199 14.05 0.33 -5.24
C ALA A 199 12.53 0.15 -5.37
N ALA A 200 11.96 -0.88 -4.74
CA ALA A 200 10.52 -1.13 -4.75
C ALA A 200 9.71 0.02 -4.10
N LEU A 201 10.21 0.57 -2.99
CA LEU A 201 9.58 1.71 -2.32
C LEU A 201 9.69 2.99 -3.15
N ASP A 202 10.87 3.27 -3.72
CA ASP A 202 11.07 4.42 -4.60
C ASP A 202 10.13 4.39 -5.81
N ASN A 203 10.05 3.24 -6.49
CA ASN A 203 9.11 3.01 -7.58
C ASN A 203 7.66 3.25 -7.15
N SER A 204 7.28 2.76 -5.96
CA SER A 204 5.92 2.92 -5.41
C SER A 204 5.59 4.39 -5.11
N ILE A 205 6.57 5.15 -4.60
CA ILE A 205 6.43 6.58 -4.27
C ILE A 205 6.40 7.42 -5.56
N ASP A 206 7.19 7.08 -6.57
CA ASP A 206 7.21 7.76 -7.86
C ASP A 206 5.93 7.59 -8.67
N TYR A 207 5.19 6.52 -8.42
CA TYR A 207 3.88 6.31 -9.01
C TYR A 207 2.78 7.25 -8.49
N LEU A 208 2.94 7.80 -7.28
CA LEU A 208 1.96 8.68 -6.65
C LEU A 208 1.79 10.00 -7.42
N SER A 209 0.57 10.56 -7.36
CA SER A 209 0.30 11.91 -7.87
C SER A 209 0.74 12.98 -6.89
N GLU A 210 1.19 14.12 -7.41
CA GLU A 210 1.55 15.26 -6.57
C GLU A 210 0.29 15.95 -5.95
N PRO A 211 0.37 16.42 -4.69
CA PRO A 211 1.47 16.23 -3.75
C PRO A 211 1.53 14.77 -3.26
N LYS A 212 2.71 14.16 -3.31
CA LYS A 212 2.91 12.79 -2.81
C LYS A 212 2.67 12.73 -1.31
N ARG A 213 1.77 11.85 -0.86
CA ARG A 213 1.47 11.61 0.56
C ARG A 213 1.70 10.15 0.89
N PHE A 214 2.74 9.88 1.67
CA PHE A 214 3.08 8.52 2.03
C PHE A 214 3.78 8.43 3.38
N LEU A 215 3.72 7.25 3.99
CA LEU A 215 4.56 6.83 5.10
C LEU A 215 5.25 5.53 4.74
N VAL A 216 6.51 5.37 5.15
CA VAL A 216 7.29 4.13 5.01
C VAL A 216 7.53 3.55 6.38
N LEU A 217 7.08 2.33 6.61
CA LEU A 217 7.33 1.61 7.85
C LEU A 217 8.65 0.83 7.74
N GLY A 218 9.42 0.83 8.83
CA GLY A 218 10.59 -0.03 8.94
C GLY A 218 10.27 -1.52 8.85
N VAL A 219 11.29 -2.32 8.63
CA VAL A 219 11.20 -3.78 8.74
C VAL A 219 11.20 -4.17 10.23
N LEU A 220 10.18 -4.92 10.63
CA LEU A 220 10.05 -5.47 11.99
C LEU A 220 11.00 -6.65 12.19
N THR A 221 11.70 -6.74 13.32
CA THR A 221 12.51 -7.92 13.66
C THR A 221 11.65 -9.14 14.01
N ALA A 222 12.11 -10.32 13.60
CA ALA A 222 11.55 -11.59 14.04
C ALA A 222 12.17 -12.03 15.38
N ILE A 223 11.48 -12.87 16.16
CA ILE A 223 11.93 -13.37 17.48
C ILE A 223 13.40 -13.84 17.50
N PRO A 224 13.91 -14.65 16.55
CA PRO A 224 15.30 -15.11 16.60
C PRO A 224 16.34 -14.02 16.27
N GLU A 225 15.91 -12.87 15.74
CA GLU A 225 16.78 -11.78 15.28
C GLU A 225 17.14 -10.85 16.43
N ASN A 226 17.75 -11.40 17.48
CA ASN A 226 18.20 -10.62 18.62
C ASN A 226 19.44 -9.79 18.26
N LYS A 227 19.63 -8.68 19.00
CA LYS A 227 20.79 -7.80 18.90
C LYS A 227 22.10 -8.59 18.89
N GLY A 228 22.92 -8.32 17.87
CA GLY A 228 24.21 -8.99 17.65
C GLY A 228 24.16 -10.17 16.67
N THR A 229 22.97 -10.61 16.24
CA THR A 229 22.85 -11.59 15.14
C THR A 229 23.00 -10.92 13.78
N ASP A 230 23.40 -11.67 12.76
CA ASP A 230 23.57 -11.15 11.39
C ASP A 230 22.25 -10.60 10.83
N ARG A 231 21.14 -11.33 11.03
CA ARG A 231 19.80 -10.88 10.60
C ARG A 231 19.32 -9.63 11.32
N TYR A 232 19.62 -9.49 12.62
CA TYR A 232 19.34 -8.23 13.32
C TYR A 232 20.13 -7.06 12.72
N ASN A 233 21.41 -7.26 12.45
CA ASN A 233 22.27 -6.22 11.86
C ASN A 233 21.80 -5.84 10.44
N GLU A 234 21.35 -6.82 9.65
CA GLU A 234 20.73 -6.59 8.34
C GLU A 234 19.45 -5.74 8.44
N VAL A 235 18.50 -6.12 9.31
CA VAL A 235 17.26 -5.36 9.54
C VAL A 235 17.57 -3.93 10.01
N ARG A 236 18.55 -3.78 10.92
CA ARG A 236 18.97 -2.47 11.43
C ARG A 236 19.60 -1.60 10.34
N ASP A 237 20.45 -2.16 9.48
CA ASP A 237 21.05 -1.44 8.35
C ASP A 237 20.00 -0.97 7.34
N ILE A 238 19.02 -1.84 7.04
CA ILE A 238 17.86 -1.49 6.21
C ILE A 238 17.06 -0.36 6.84
N ASN A 239 16.67 -0.48 8.11
CA ASN A 239 15.88 0.54 8.81
C ASN A 239 16.61 1.88 8.91
N ASN A 240 17.92 1.88 9.14
CA ASN A 240 18.72 3.10 9.10
C ASN A 240 18.69 3.75 7.71
N SER A 241 18.79 2.95 6.66
CA SER A 241 18.72 3.42 5.27
C SER A 241 17.33 3.98 4.93
N LEU A 242 16.26 3.31 5.36
CA LEU A 242 14.88 3.78 5.20
C LEU A 242 14.65 5.10 5.94
N SER A 243 15.09 5.19 7.19
CA SER A 243 14.98 6.42 8.00
C SER A 243 15.76 7.58 7.38
N ALA A 244 16.99 7.34 6.93
CA ALA A 244 17.81 8.37 6.29
C ALA A 244 17.22 8.84 4.96
N ARG A 245 16.60 7.93 4.19
CA ARG A 245 16.03 8.22 2.88
C ARG A 245 14.68 8.92 2.94
N TYR A 246 13.79 8.51 3.84
CA TYR A 246 12.41 8.98 3.88
C TYR A 246 12.12 9.98 5.00
N GLY A 247 13.08 10.23 5.90
CA GLY A 247 13.03 11.31 6.90
C GLY A 247 11.74 11.30 7.71
N ASP A 248 11.00 12.42 7.71
CA ASP A 248 9.77 12.58 8.48
C ASP A 248 8.65 11.62 8.07
N ALA A 249 8.70 11.05 6.86
CA ALA A 249 7.75 10.05 6.39
C ALA A 249 8.09 8.62 6.87
N PHE A 250 9.23 8.41 7.53
CA PHE A 250 9.59 7.11 8.09
C PHE A 250 8.93 6.86 9.45
N VAL A 251 8.46 5.63 9.65
CA VAL A 251 7.86 5.14 10.88
C VAL A 251 8.70 4.00 11.43
N SER A 252 9.26 4.21 12.62
CA SER A 252 10.16 3.24 13.27
C SER A 252 9.45 1.95 13.67
N MET A 253 10.09 0.82 13.42
CA MET A 253 9.73 -0.51 13.93
C MET A 253 10.68 -1.00 15.03
N GLU A 254 11.35 -0.08 15.73
CA GLU A 254 12.06 -0.40 16.98
C GLU A 254 11.08 -0.88 18.06
N PRO A 255 11.54 -1.65 19.07
CA PRO A 255 10.72 -2.05 20.21
C PRO A 255 10.01 -0.86 20.87
N PRO A 256 8.84 -1.08 21.50
CA PRO A 256 8.08 -0.01 22.14
C PRO A 256 8.85 0.63 23.28
N THR A 257 8.71 1.95 23.42
CA THR A 257 9.18 2.68 24.61
C THR A 257 8.28 2.42 25.81
N GLU A 258 8.73 2.79 27.01
CA GLU A 258 7.91 2.75 28.22
C GLU A 258 6.64 3.61 28.07
N GLU A 259 6.77 4.83 27.52
CA GLU A 259 5.64 5.73 27.26
C GLU A 259 4.64 5.13 26.27
N GLU A 260 5.13 4.48 25.21
CA GLU A 260 4.28 3.82 24.22
C GLU A 260 3.50 2.65 24.82
N MET A 261 4.13 1.86 25.70
CA MET A 261 3.46 0.78 26.42
C MET A 261 2.44 1.31 27.43
N GLU A 262 2.78 2.36 28.18
CA GLU A 262 1.87 3.01 29.13
C GLU A 262 0.62 3.56 28.42
N ALA A 263 0.80 4.20 27.25
CA ALA A 263 -0.29 4.77 26.46
C ALA A 263 -1.36 3.74 26.05
N ILE A 264 -1.00 2.47 25.93
CA ILE A 264 -1.92 1.36 25.61
C ILE A 264 -2.30 0.51 26.83
N SER A 265 -1.97 1.01 28.03
CA SER A 265 -2.16 0.33 29.32
C SER A 265 -1.51 -1.06 29.37
N TYR A 266 -0.32 -1.19 28.80
CA TYR A 266 0.46 -2.42 28.81
C TYR A 266 1.53 -2.37 29.90
N THR A 267 1.51 -3.35 30.81
CA THR A 267 2.56 -3.53 31.82
C THR A 267 3.47 -4.68 31.38
N PRO A 268 4.74 -4.43 31.03
CA PRO A 268 5.63 -5.47 30.54
C PRO A 268 6.02 -6.46 31.64
N SER A 269 6.13 -7.74 31.28
CA SER A 269 6.75 -8.75 32.15
C SER A 269 8.28 -8.61 32.17
N ALA A 270 8.95 -9.37 33.04
CA ALA A 270 10.42 -9.43 33.03
C ALA A 270 10.97 -9.98 31.69
N GLU A 271 10.26 -10.92 31.07
CA GLU A 271 10.59 -11.46 29.76
C GLU A 271 10.41 -10.44 28.64
N ASP A 272 9.35 -9.63 28.70
CA ASP A 272 9.13 -8.53 27.74
C ASP A 272 10.27 -7.51 27.80
N ILE A 273 10.69 -7.12 29.00
CA ILE A 273 11.85 -6.23 29.20
C ILE A 273 13.11 -6.87 28.59
N SER A 274 13.33 -8.17 28.82
CA SER A 274 14.47 -8.89 28.24
C SER A 274 14.43 -8.92 26.71
N ASP A 275 13.25 -9.00 26.09
CA ASP A 275 13.11 -8.97 24.63
C ASP A 275 13.40 -7.56 24.09
N ILE A 276 12.93 -6.50 24.77
CA ILE A 276 13.23 -5.10 24.42
C ILE A 276 14.73 -4.83 24.49
N GLU A 277 15.43 -5.30 25.53
CA GLU A 277 16.89 -5.16 25.66
C GLU A 277 17.66 -5.85 24.52
N LYS A 278 17.09 -6.93 23.97
CA LYS A 278 17.59 -7.62 22.79
C LYS A 278 17.19 -6.95 21.47
N GLY A 279 16.50 -5.81 21.52
CA GLY A 279 16.07 -5.08 20.33
C GLY A 279 14.87 -5.71 19.62
N ASN A 280 14.04 -6.46 20.34
CA ASN A 280 12.87 -7.14 19.79
C ASN A 280 11.56 -6.60 20.36
N PHE A 281 10.50 -6.65 19.54
CA PHE A 281 9.15 -6.46 20.06
C PHE A 281 8.85 -7.53 21.13
N PRO A 282 8.27 -7.14 22.28
CA PRO A 282 8.01 -8.04 23.39
C PRO A 282 7.20 -9.27 23.01
N ARG A 283 7.52 -10.43 23.58
CA ARG A 283 6.73 -11.65 23.37
C ARG A 283 5.27 -11.51 23.81
N GLY A 284 4.97 -10.73 24.85
CA GLY A 284 3.58 -10.47 25.25
C GLY A 284 2.79 -9.62 24.24
N MET A 285 3.48 -9.00 23.28
CA MET A 285 2.90 -8.34 22.10
C MET A 285 2.88 -9.24 20.86
N ARG A 286 3.00 -10.56 21.01
CA ARG A 286 2.91 -11.55 19.93
C ARG A 286 1.73 -12.52 20.17
N PRO A 287 1.16 -13.12 19.12
CA PRO A 287 0.01 -14.02 19.26
C PRO A 287 0.35 -15.37 19.89
N GLY A 288 1.63 -15.77 19.94
CA GLY A 288 2.11 -16.98 20.62
C GLY A 288 3.51 -17.39 20.17
N ASN A 289 4.06 -18.45 20.78
CA ASN A 289 5.48 -18.83 20.62
C ASN A 289 5.86 -19.44 19.26
N ALA A 290 4.88 -19.87 18.45
CA ALA A 290 5.14 -20.44 17.12
C ALA A 290 5.17 -19.36 16.02
N ASP A 291 4.64 -18.17 16.30
CA ASP A 291 4.66 -17.05 15.37
C ASP A 291 5.85 -16.15 15.67
N GLU A 292 6.90 -16.31 14.89
CA GLU A 292 8.15 -15.56 15.08
C GLU A 292 8.11 -14.14 14.51
N ILE A 293 7.11 -13.80 13.70
CA ILE A 293 7.10 -12.58 12.90
C ILE A 293 6.02 -11.62 13.34
N HIS A 294 4.77 -12.08 13.42
CA HIS A 294 3.64 -11.19 13.63
C HIS A 294 3.53 -10.73 15.08
N ILE A 295 2.80 -9.63 15.25
CA ILE A 295 2.47 -9.03 16.53
C ILE A 295 0.96 -9.14 16.77
N ASN A 296 0.54 -9.16 18.04
CA ASN A 296 -0.87 -9.22 18.41
C ASN A 296 -1.53 -7.83 18.41
N ASP A 297 -2.77 -7.75 18.88
CA ASP A 297 -3.52 -6.50 18.95
C ASP A 297 -2.74 -5.38 19.66
N LYS A 298 -2.03 -5.70 20.75
CA LYS A 298 -1.23 -4.72 21.51
C LYS A 298 0.00 -4.25 20.76
N GLY A 299 0.71 -5.15 20.07
CA GLY A 299 1.84 -4.75 19.23
C GLY A 299 1.39 -3.89 18.04
N TYR A 300 0.29 -4.25 17.37
CA TYR A 300 -0.25 -3.41 16.30
C TYR A 300 -0.81 -2.08 16.81
N GLU A 301 -1.32 -2.00 18.03
CA GLU A 301 -1.75 -0.74 18.66
C GLU A 301 -0.57 0.25 18.78
N ILE A 302 0.63 -0.22 19.15
CA ILE A 302 1.86 0.58 19.13
C ILE A 302 2.13 1.12 17.73
N VAL A 303 2.18 0.22 16.73
CA VAL A 303 2.50 0.59 15.34
C VAL A 303 1.45 1.56 14.78
N ALA A 304 0.17 1.31 15.05
CA ALA A 304 -0.93 2.17 14.62
C ALA A 304 -0.82 3.56 15.25
N ASN A 305 -0.51 3.67 16.54
CA ASN A 305 -0.32 4.95 17.22
C ASN A 305 0.84 5.75 16.62
N ARG A 306 1.96 5.10 16.28
CA ARG A 306 3.08 5.74 15.56
C ARG A 306 2.65 6.29 14.20
N VAL A 307 1.90 5.51 13.42
CA VAL A 307 1.38 5.94 12.11
C VAL A 307 0.37 7.08 12.25
N ILE A 308 -0.57 7.00 13.19
CA ILE A 308 -1.55 8.06 13.45
C ILE A 308 -0.84 9.37 13.82
N ALA A 309 0.16 9.30 14.69
CA ALA A 309 0.94 10.46 15.09
C ALA A 309 1.63 11.11 13.88
N LYS A 310 2.29 10.30 13.04
CA LYS A 310 2.97 10.77 11.82
C LYS A 310 2.02 11.36 10.78
N LEU A 311 0.86 10.74 10.56
CA LEU A 311 -0.17 11.29 9.66
C LEU A 311 -0.67 12.66 10.15
N LYS A 312 -0.86 12.83 11.47
CA LYS A 312 -1.27 14.11 12.07
C LYS A 312 -0.16 15.16 11.98
N GLU A 313 1.09 14.79 12.25
CA GLU A 313 2.27 15.64 12.16
C GLU A 313 2.43 16.22 10.75
N LEU A 314 2.35 15.36 9.73
CA LEU A 314 2.49 15.72 8.31
C LEU A 314 1.23 16.35 7.71
N LYS A 315 0.12 16.36 8.47
CA LYS A 315 -1.20 16.90 8.03
C LYS A 315 -1.73 16.20 6.78
N TYR A 316 -1.52 14.89 6.68
CA TYR A 316 -2.01 14.08 5.56
C TYR A 316 -3.47 13.69 5.69
#